data_AF-A0A949GGJ8-F1
#
_entry.id   AF-A0A949GGJ8-F1
#
_cell.length_a   1.000
_cell.length_b   1.000
_cell.length_c   1.000
_cell.angle_alpha   90.00
_cell.angle_beta   90.00
_cell.angle_gamma   90.00
#
_symmetry.space_group_name_H-M   'P 1'
#
loop_
_entity.id
_entity.type
_entity.pdbx_description
1 polymer ?
#
loop_
_entity_poly.entity_id
_entity_poly.type
_entity_poly.pdbx_seq_one_letter_code
_entity_poly.pdbx_strand_id
1 'polypeptide(L)' 'MRCPQPIIECAKLLKNIAPGDQIALKSDDPATWADLSAWSRMTGNAVASIGEYNFVITKNS' A
#
# COMPACT_ATOMS: atom_id res chain seq x y z
N MET A 1 -16.18 4.57 12.17
CA MET A 1 -15.29 3.39 12.32
C MET A 1 -15.08 2.78 10.94
N ARG A 2 -13.96 3.05 10.28
CA ARG A 2 -13.45 2.17 9.24
C ARG A 2 -12.03 1.85 9.61
N CYS A 3 -11.87 0.73 10.30
CA CYS A 3 -10.57 0.09 10.46
C CYS A 3 -9.97 -0.06 9.06
N PRO A 4 -8.66 0.21 8.88
CA PRO A 4 -8.03 0.17 7.57
C PRO A 4 -7.78 -1.29 7.16
N GLN A 5 -8.85 -2.07 6.99
CA GLN A 5 -8.77 -3.44 6.47
C GLN A 5 -7.99 -3.52 5.15
N PRO A 6 -8.16 -2.60 4.17
CA PRO A 6 -7.44 -2.70 2.89
C PRO A 6 -5.92 -2.65 3.06
N ILE A 7 -5.44 -1.79 3.96
CA ILE A 7 -4.01 -1.59 4.19
C ILE A 7 -3.43 -2.74 4.99
N ILE A 8 -4.18 -3.28 5.96
CA ILE A 8 -3.77 -4.47 6.71
C ILE A 8 -3.62 -5.67 5.76
N GLU A 9 -4.57 -5.87 4.85
CA GLU A 9 -4.48 -6.93 3.83
C GLU A 9 -3.30 -6.71 2.87
N CYS A 10 -3.09 -5.48 2.38
CA CYS A 10 -1.92 -5.16 1.56
C CYS A 10 -0.61 -5.43 2.31
N ALA A 11 -0.52 -5.02 3.58
CA ALA A 11 0.65 -5.24 4.42
C ALA A 11 0.90 -6.73 4.69
N LYS A 12 -0.16 -7.56 4.83
CA LYS A 12 -0.03 -9.02 4.93
C LYS A 12 0.49 -9.62 3.64
N LEU A 13 -0.04 -9.21 2.48
CA LEU A 13 0.43 -9.69 1.18
C LEU A 13 1.90 -9.33 0.95
N LEU A 14 2.31 -8.11 1.33
CA LEU A 14 3.71 -7.66 1.22
C LEU A 14 4.67 -8.49 2.09
N LYS A 15 4.22 -9.10 3.18
CA LYS A 15 5.06 -10.03 3.95
C LYS A 15 5.40 -11.30 3.18
N ASN A 16 4.56 -11.71 2.23
CA ASN A 16 4.69 -12.98 1.50
C ASN A 16 5.38 -12.86 0.14
N ILE A 17 5.74 -11.65 -0.29
CA ILE A 17 6.45 -11.43 -1.57
C ILE A 17 7.93 -11.10 -1.33
N ALA A 18 8.75 -11.20 -2.38
CA ALA A 18 10.18 -10.89 -2.29
C ALA A 18 10.42 -9.37 -2.32
N PRO A 19 11.51 -8.86 -1.71
CA PRO A 19 11.95 -7.50 -1.96
C PRO A 19 12.16 -7.26 -3.46
N GLY A 20 11.66 -6.13 -3.96
CA GLY A 20 11.58 -5.80 -5.39
C GLY A 20 10.22 -6.10 -6.01
N ASP A 21 9.42 -7.00 -5.41
CA ASP A 21 8.07 -7.29 -5.91
C ASP A 21 7.10 -6.14 -5.60
N GLN A 22 6.05 -6.08 -6.41
CA GLN A 22 5.05 -5.03 -6.37
C GLN A 22 3.63 -5.60 -6.22
N ILE A 23 2.79 -4.85 -5.51
CA ILE A 23 1.35 -5.13 -5.40
C ILE A 23 0.57 -3.91 -5.91
N ALA A 24 -0.45 -4.15 -6.72
CA ALA A 24 -1.42 -3.15 -7.11
C ALA A 24 -2.61 -3.13 -6.13
N LEU A 25 -2.98 -1.94 -5.67
CA LEU A 25 -4.16 -1.70 -4.85
C LEU A 25 -5.10 -0.75 -5.61
N LYS A 26 -6.36 -1.14 -5.75
CA LYS A 26 -7.42 -0.27 -6.26
C LYS A 26 -8.33 0.15 -5.11
N SER A 27 -8.54 1.45 -4.93
CA SER A 27 -9.37 2.01 -3.86
C SER A 27 -9.92 3.37 -4.26
N ASP A 28 -11.23 3.57 -4.04
CA ASP A 28 -11.95 4.83 -4.21
C ASP A 28 -12.01 5.67 -2.93
N ASP A 29 -11.43 5.17 -1.82
CA ASP A 29 -11.38 5.89 -0.56
C ASP A 29 -10.35 7.04 -0.64
N PRO A 30 -10.76 8.31 -0.44
CA PRO A 30 -9.86 9.45 -0.48
C PRO A 30 -8.76 9.39 0.58
N ALA A 31 -8.94 8.64 1.66
CA ALA A 31 -7.91 8.45 2.69
C ALA A 31 -6.77 7.51 2.26
N THR A 32 -6.98 6.69 1.21
CA THR A 32 -6.03 5.64 0.81
C THR A 32 -4.62 6.17 0.60
N TRP A 33 -4.48 7.29 -0.12
CA TRP A 33 -3.15 7.84 -0.41
C TRP A 33 -2.44 8.32 0.86
N ALA A 34 -3.18 8.98 1.77
CA ALA A 34 -2.62 9.48 3.01
C ALA A 34 -2.14 8.32 3.90
N ASP A 35 -2.96 7.28 4.04
CA ASP A 35 -2.64 6.13 4.87
C ASP A 35 -1.49 5.29 4.28
N LEU A 36 -1.48 5.04 2.96
CA LEU A 36 -0.38 4.35 2.28
C LEU A 36 0.94 5.12 2.40
N SER A 37 0.89 6.45 2.26
CA SER A 37 2.07 7.32 2.38
C SER A 37 2.62 7.35 3.79
N ALA A 38 1.76 7.31 4.81
CA ALA A 38 2.18 7.20 6.20
C ALA A 38 2.78 5.82 6.47
N TRP A 39 2.12 4.76 6.01
CA TRP A 39 2.56 3.37 6.17
C TRP A 39 3.90 3.09 5.46
N SER A 40 4.12 3.65 4.27
CA SER A 40 5.37 3.50 3.52
C SER A 40 6.55 4.09 4.29
N ARG A 41 6.39 5.26 4.90
CA ARG A 41 7.40 5.88 5.78
C ARG A 41 7.72 5.05 7.01
N MET A 42 6.71 4.39 7.59
CA MET A 42 6.89 3.55 8.79
C MET A 42 7.58 2.22 8.48
N THR A 43 7.38 1.67 7.27
CA THR A 43 7.87 0.34 6.90
C THR A 43 9.10 0.34 6.01
N GLY A 44 9.44 1.48 5.40
CA GLY A 44 10.54 1.60 4.42
C GLY A 44 10.17 1.13 3.01
N ASN A 45 8.97 0.60 2.81
CA ASN A 45 8.45 0.23 1.50
C ASN A 45 8.13 1.48 0.67
N ALA A 46 8.07 1.34 -0.65
CA ALA A 46 7.70 2.43 -1.54
C ALA A 46 6.24 2.32 -1.98
N VAL A 47 5.61 3.48 -2.23
CA VAL A 47 4.25 3.54 -2.80
C VAL A 47 4.19 4.63 -3.86
N ALA A 48 3.43 4.37 -4.93
CA ALA A 48 3.16 5.29 -6.01
C ALA A 48 1.67 5.26 -6.39
N SER A 49 1.10 6.39 -6.77
CA SER A 49 -0.20 6.44 -7.45
C SER A 49 0.03 6.30 -8.95
N ILE A 50 -0.69 5.38 -9.58
CA ILE A 50 -0.65 5.13 -11.04
C ILE A 50 -1.99 5.49 -11.71
N GLY A 51 -2.91 6.08 -10.96
CA GLY A 51 -4.22 6.53 -11.42
C GLY A 51 -5.08 7.01 -10.27
N GLU A 52 -6.25 7.58 -10.58
CA GLU A 52 -7.17 8.20 -9.61
C GLU A 52 -7.49 7.29 -8.41
N TYR A 53 -7.67 6.00 -8.69
CA TYR A 53 -8.00 4.97 -7.69
C TYR A 53 -7.00 3.83 -7.66
N ASN A 54 -5.84 3.96 -8.32
CA ASN A 54 -4.89 2.87 -8.48
C ASN A 54 -3.52 3.24 -7.88
N PHE A 55 -3.01 2.35 -7.04
CA PHE A 55 -1.76 2.51 -6.31
C PHE A 55 -0.88 1.28 -6.50
N VAL A 56 0.43 1.48 -6.52
CA VAL A 56 1.44 0.41 -6.56
C VAL A 56 2.30 0.52 -5.32
N ILE A 57 2.46 -0.58 -4.61
CA ILE A 57 3.28 -0.70 -3.42
C ILE A 57 4.45 -1.62 -3.75
N THR A 58 5.67 -1.18 -3.55
CA THR A 58 6.90 -1.94 -3.81
C THR A 58 7.53 -2.34 -2.48
N LYS A 59 7.86 -3.62 -2.32
CA LYS A 59 8.60 -4.09 -1.16
C LYS A 59 10.08 -3.73 -1.29
N ASN A 60 10.61 -2.96 -0.36
CA ASN A 60 12.03 -2.56 -0.40
C ASN A 60 12.92 -3.41 0.50
N SER A 61 12.35 -4.09 1.51
CA SER A 61 13.09 -4.83 2.54
C SER A 61 12.26 -5.99 3.10
#